data_AF-A0A955SZA0-F1
#
_entry.id   AF-A0A955SZA0-F1
#
_cell.length_a   1.000
_cell.length_b   1.000
_cell.length_c   1.000
_cell.angle_alpha   90.00
_cell.angle_beta   90.00
_cell.angle_gamma   90.00
#
_symmetry.space_group_name_H-M   'P 1'
#
loop_
_entity.id
_entity.type
_entity.pdbx_description
1 polymer ?
#
loop_
_entity_poly.entity_id
_entity_poly.type
_entity_poly.pdbx_seq_one_letter_code
_entity_poly.pdbx_strand_id
1 'polypeptide(L)'
;EDTGVEFLGSHPMCGSEKSGYEAGRCDLYEGAVCAITPTGLTSPEAFKKVSHLWTGVGCSLLELDPVEHDRLAARTSHLPRAVAAALCHTLEYEMEAEKRDKMVATGFLGMTRTAASEEEMWTQIMGTNSEHLLDAIGDFQRTLSILHELLSKNDEKGLREWLRSAAEIRASLNNDRPGCETG
;
A
#
# COMPACT_ATOMS: atom_id res chain seq x y z
N GLU A 1 -22.56 -29.35 1.90
CA GLU A 1 -23.02 -29.37 0.50
C GLU A 1 -21.87 -28.83 -0.35
N ASP A 2 -21.50 -29.58 -1.39
CA ASP A 2 -20.50 -29.17 -2.37
C ASP A 2 -21.18 -28.21 -3.35
N THR A 3 -20.84 -26.93 -3.29
CA THR A 3 -21.53 -25.86 -4.06
C THR A 3 -21.16 -25.88 -5.54
N GLY A 4 -20.20 -26.73 -5.97
CA GLY A 4 -19.71 -26.80 -7.34
C GLY A 4 -18.91 -25.56 -7.77
N VAL A 5 -18.56 -24.68 -6.84
CA VAL A 5 -17.81 -23.44 -7.10
C VAL A 5 -16.35 -23.61 -6.70
N GLU A 6 -15.45 -23.54 -7.68
CA GLU A 6 -14.01 -23.50 -7.46
C GLU A 6 -13.56 -22.05 -7.20
N PHE A 7 -12.95 -21.77 -6.05
CA PHE A 7 -12.49 -20.42 -5.69
C PHE A 7 -11.05 -20.42 -5.17
N LEU A 8 -10.26 -19.47 -5.67
CA LEU A 8 -8.95 -19.08 -5.14
C LEU A 8 -8.83 -17.56 -5.25
N GLY A 9 -8.69 -16.89 -4.10
CA GLY A 9 -8.46 -15.46 -4.03
C GLY A 9 -7.10 -15.09 -4.61
N SER A 10 -7.02 -13.95 -5.29
CA SER A 10 -5.77 -13.43 -5.82
C SER A 10 -5.78 -11.90 -5.91
N HIS A 11 -4.59 -11.29 -5.74
CA HIS A 11 -4.39 -9.86 -5.76
C HIS A 11 -3.05 -9.55 -6.46
N PRO A 12 -3.08 -9.16 -7.75
CA PRO A 12 -1.88 -8.67 -8.43
C PRO A 12 -1.47 -7.30 -7.85
N MET A 13 -0.24 -7.20 -7.33
CA MET A 13 0.30 -6.01 -6.68
C MET A 13 0.81 -4.98 -7.71
N CYS A 14 -0.05 -4.64 -8.67
CA CYS A 14 0.18 -3.69 -9.74
C CYS A 14 -1.10 -2.88 -9.99
N GLY A 15 -0.97 -1.68 -10.54
CA GLY A 15 -2.11 -0.84 -10.85
C GLY A 15 -1.71 0.50 -11.46
N SER A 16 -2.71 1.26 -11.87
CA SER A 16 -2.57 2.65 -12.31
C SER A 16 -3.62 3.51 -11.62
N GLU A 17 -3.31 4.78 -11.45
CA GLU A 17 -4.24 5.84 -11.07
C GLU A 17 -5.32 6.11 -12.15
N LYS A 18 -5.18 5.53 -13.35
CA LYS A 18 -6.14 5.65 -14.45
C LYS A 18 -7.14 4.49 -14.42
N SER A 19 -8.42 4.82 -14.58
CA SER A 19 -9.53 3.88 -14.63
C SER A 19 -10.14 3.80 -16.03
N GLY A 20 -10.93 2.76 -16.30
CA GLY A 20 -11.58 2.53 -17.60
C GLY A 20 -10.82 1.54 -18.49
N TYR A 21 -11.52 0.93 -19.45
CA TYR A 21 -10.91 -0.09 -20.32
C TYR A 21 -9.83 0.51 -21.25
N GLU A 22 -9.94 1.79 -21.56
CA GLU A 22 -8.97 2.56 -22.35
C GLU A 22 -7.62 2.71 -21.66
N ALA A 23 -7.57 2.58 -20.33
CA ALA A 23 -6.34 2.60 -19.55
C ALA A 23 -5.64 1.24 -19.49
N GLY A 24 -6.23 0.19 -20.07
CA GLY A 24 -5.68 -1.16 -20.10
C GLY A 24 -4.33 -1.21 -20.83
N ARG A 25 -3.35 -1.87 -20.21
CA ARG A 25 -2.04 -2.13 -20.83
C ARG A 25 -1.73 -3.62 -20.82
N CYS A 26 -1.15 -4.12 -21.90
CA CYS A 26 -0.80 -5.53 -22.04
C CYS A 26 0.35 -5.96 -21.11
N ASP A 27 1.18 -5.02 -20.69
CA ASP A 27 2.35 -5.21 -19.82
C ASP A 27 2.05 -4.95 -18.33
N LEU A 28 0.78 -4.68 -17.97
CA LEU A 28 0.42 -4.22 -16.62
C LEU A 28 0.86 -5.18 -15.51
N TYR A 29 0.86 -6.47 -15.80
CA TYR A 29 1.13 -7.55 -14.85
C TYR A 29 2.57 -8.08 -14.92
N GLU A 30 3.34 -7.69 -15.95
CA GLU A 30 4.68 -8.24 -16.18
C GLU A 30 5.64 -7.84 -15.05
N GLY A 31 6.28 -8.84 -14.42
CA GLY A 31 7.20 -8.62 -13.30
C GLY A 31 6.50 -8.28 -11.97
N ALA A 32 5.17 -8.24 -11.93
CA ALA A 32 4.41 -8.00 -10.69
C ALA A 32 4.41 -9.25 -9.80
N VAL A 33 4.27 -9.02 -8.49
CA VAL A 33 3.91 -10.10 -7.56
C VAL A 33 2.39 -10.20 -7.54
N CYS A 34 1.84 -11.41 -7.65
CA CYS A 34 0.44 -11.70 -7.38
C CYS A 34 0.33 -12.50 -6.09
N ALA A 35 -0.31 -11.92 -5.08
CA ALA A 35 -0.65 -12.65 -3.88
C ALA A 35 -1.79 -13.62 -4.21
N ILE A 36 -1.67 -14.88 -3.81
CA ILE A 36 -2.74 -15.88 -3.90
C ILE A 36 -3.05 -16.38 -2.49
N THR A 37 -4.34 -16.59 -2.20
CA THR A 37 -4.80 -16.90 -0.85
C THR A 37 -5.57 -18.22 -0.78
N PRO A 38 -4.87 -19.37 -0.91
CA PRO A 38 -5.51 -20.67 -0.80
C PRO A 38 -6.03 -20.91 0.61
N THR A 39 -7.11 -21.68 0.70
CA THR A 39 -7.72 -22.11 1.96
C THR A 39 -7.85 -23.63 1.96
N GLY A 40 -8.29 -24.21 3.09
CA GLY A 40 -8.62 -25.63 3.15
C GLY A 40 -9.75 -26.07 2.19
N LEU A 41 -10.48 -25.12 1.59
CA LEU A 41 -11.53 -25.37 0.59
C LEU A 41 -11.03 -25.22 -0.86
N THR A 42 -9.80 -24.76 -1.06
CA THR A 42 -9.25 -24.56 -2.41
C THR A 42 -8.91 -25.90 -3.04
N SER A 43 -9.54 -26.23 -4.18
CA SER A 43 -9.22 -27.45 -4.92
C SER A 43 -7.85 -27.36 -5.60
N PRO A 44 -7.13 -28.48 -5.77
CA PRO A 44 -5.89 -28.52 -6.55
C PRO A 44 -6.07 -27.99 -7.99
N GLU A 45 -7.23 -28.23 -8.59
CA GLU A 45 -7.61 -27.75 -9.91
C GLU A 45 -7.73 -26.22 -9.95
N ALA A 46 -8.41 -25.60 -8.97
CA ALA A 46 -8.52 -24.16 -8.84
C ALA A 46 -7.14 -23.51 -8.67
N PHE A 47 -6.33 -24.07 -7.77
CA PHE A 47 -4.97 -23.63 -7.53
C PHE A 47 -4.14 -23.64 -8.80
N LYS A 48 -4.16 -24.76 -9.54
CA LYS A 48 -3.42 -24.92 -10.79
C LYS A 48 -3.89 -23.93 -11.85
N LYS A 49 -5.20 -23.72 -12.02
CA LYS A 49 -5.75 -22.81 -13.05
C LYS A 49 -5.35 -21.36 -12.80
N VAL A 50 -5.57 -20.86 -11.58
CA VAL A 50 -5.28 -19.47 -11.22
C VAL A 50 -3.78 -19.21 -11.19
N SER A 51 -2.98 -20.17 -10.72
CA SER A 51 -1.50 -20.05 -10.76
C SER A 51 -0.99 -19.94 -12.20
N HIS A 52 -1.50 -20.76 -13.13
CA HIS A 52 -1.12 -20.66 -14.55
C HIS A 52 -1.58 -19.36 -15.20
N LEU A 53 -2.75 -18.83 -14.82
CA LEU A 53 -3.22 -17.54 -15.33
C LEU A 53 -2.23 -16.44 -14.98
N TRP A 54 -1.89 -16.29 -13.70
CA TRP A 54 -1.04 -15.19 -13.23
C TRP A 54 0.41 -15.33 -13.70
N THR A 55 0.98 -16.52 -13.65
CA THR A 55 2.32 -16.76 -14.20
C THR A 55 2.35 -16.60 -15.72
N GLY A 56 1.27 -16.94 -16.42
CA GLY A 56 1.13 -16.77 -17.86
C GLY A 56 1.10 -15.31 -18.32
N VAL A 57 0.70 -14.38 -17.46
CA VAL A 57 0.75 -12.92 -17.70
C VAL A 57 2.00 -12.26 -17.09
N GLY A 58 2.98 -13.04 -16.64
CA GLY A 58 4.28 -12.55 -16.18
C GLY A 58 4.37 -12.22 -14.69
N CYS A 59 3.39 -12.60 -13.88
CA CYS A 59 3.47 -12.44 -12.42
C CYS A 59 4.35 -13.52 -11.77
N SER A 60 5.05 -13.16 -10.70
CA SER A 60 5.49 -14.12 -9.68
C SER A 60 4.39 -14.32 -8.64
N LEU A 61 4.32 -15.51 -8.02
CA LEU A 61 3.27 -15.81 -7.04
C LEU A 61 3.81 -15.71 -5.62
N LEU A 62 2.99 -15.11 -4.74
CA LEU A 62 3.21 -15.11 -3.29
C LEU A 62 2.00 -15.76 -2.63
N GLU A 63 2.18 -16.95 -2.07
CA GLU A 63 1.12 -17.64 -1.34
C GLU A 63 1.02 -17.10 0.10
N LEU A 64 -0.18 -16.69 0.51
CA LEU A 64 -0.46 -16.15 1.84
C LEU A 64 -1.75 -16.74 2.39
N ASP A 65 -1.85 -16.84 3.71
CA ASP A 65 -3.16 -16.94 4.36
C ASP A 65 -3.98 -15.65 4.11
N PRO A 66 -5.31 -15.71 3.94
CA PRO A 66 -6.13 -14.51 3.73
C PRO A 66 -5.94 -13.41 4.79
N VAL A 67 -5.80 -13.78 6.07
CA VAL A 67 -5.61 -12.83 7.17
C VAL A 67 -4.21 -12.20 7.10
N GLU A 68 -3.20 -13.01 6.73
CA GLU A 68 -1.85 -12.49 6.52
C GLU A 68 -1.78 -11.50 5.36
N HIS A 69 -2.46 -11.80 4.25
CA HIS A 69 -2.62 -10.88 3.12
C HIS A 69 -3.20 -9.54 3.58
N ASP A 70 -4.33 -9.55 4.29
CA ASP A 70 -5.01 -8.33 4.69
C ASP A 70 -4.17 -7.52 5.69
N ARG A 71 -3.46 -8.18 6.61
CA ARG A 71 -2.52 -7.52 7.52
C ARG A 71 -1.37 -6.84 6.78
N LEU A 72 -0.80 -7.49 5.77
CA LEU A 72 0.28 -6.93 4.95
C LEU A 72 -0.24 -5.79 4.08
N ALA A 73 -1.39 -5.94 3.43
CA ALA A 73 -2.03 -4.91 2.60
C ALA A 73 -2.37 -3.67 3.44
N ALA A 74 -2.87 -3.85 4.66
CA ALA A 74 -3.15 -2.76 5.59
C ALA A 74 -1.91 -1.88 5.83
N ARG A 75 -0.73 -2.49 6.07
CA ARG A 75 0.51 -1.75 6.37
C ARG A 75 1.21 -1.19 5.16
N THR A 76 1.17 -1.90 4.03
CA THR A 76 1.99 -1.58 2.84
C THR A 76 1.23 -0.82 1.75
N SER A 77 -0.10 -0.79 1.82
CA SER A 77 -0.96 -0.12 0.82
C SER A 77 -2.00 0.80 1.47
N HIS A 78 -2.82 0.28 2.38
CA HIS A 78 -3.98 1.03 2.91
C HIS A 78 -3.53 2.17 3.84
N LEU A 79 -2.60 1.90 4.76
CA LEU A 79 -2.03 2.90 5.66
C LEU A 79 -1.32 4.02 4.89
N PRO A 80 -0.40 3.75 3.93
CA PRO A 80 0.19 4.81 3.10
C PRO A 80 -0.85 5.72 2.44
N ARG A 81 -1.95 5.16 1.92
CA ARG A 81 -3.05 5.94 1.35
C ARG A 81 -3.80 6.78 2.40
N ALA A 82 -4.07 6.22 3.57
CA ALA A 82 -4.71 6.93 4.68
C ALA A 82 -3.83 8.09 5.18
N VAL A 83 -2.52 7.86 5.30
CA VAL A 83 -1.54 8.89 5.68
C VAL A 83 -1.45 9.99 4.61
N ALA A 84 -1.46 9.63 3.33
CA ALA A 84 -1.50 10.62 2.24
C ALA A 84 -2.73 11.54 2.34
N ALA A 85 -3.92 10.97 2.61
CA ALA A 85 -5.14 11.77 2.83
C ALA A 85 -5.04 12.64 4.10
N ALA A 86 -4.55 12.08 5.20
CA ALA A 86 -4.36 12.82 6.45
C ALA A 86 -3.39 14.00 6.27
N LEU A 87 -2.30 13.83 5.52
CA LEU A 87 -1.37 14.92 5.17
C LEU A 87 -2.03 16.03 4.35
N CYS A 88 -3.00 15.72 3.48
CA CYS A 88 -3.78 16.76 2.81
C CYS A 88 -4.66 17.52 3.81
N HIS A 89 -5.35 16.81 4.69
CA HIS A 89 -6.21 17.43 5.71
C HIS A 89 -5.43 18.26 6.73
N THR A 90 -4.14 17.99 6.99
CA THR A 90 -3.36 18.85 7.90
C THR A 90 -3.21 20.28 7.39
N LEU A 91 -3.28 20.50 6.06
CA LEU A 91 -3.24 21.83 5.47
C LEU A 91 -4.50 22.65 5.81
N GLU A 92 -5.63 22.01 6.15
CA GLU A 92 -6.85 22.74 6.55
C GLU A 92 -6.67 23.55 7.84
N TYR A 93 -5.71 23.18 8.69
CA TYR A 93 -5.42 23.91 9.93
C TYR A 93 -4.57 25.18 9.72
N GLU A 94 -4.09 25.45 8.50
CA GLU A 94 -3.33 26.68 8.21
C GLU A 94 -4.24 27.85 7.79
N MET A 95 -3.93 29.03 8.32
CA MET A 95 -4.79 30.22 8.22
C MET A 95 -4.62 31.04 6.92
N GLU A 96 -3.62 30.76 6.06
CA GLU A 96 -3.38 31.53 4.82
C GLU A 96 -3.08 30.64 3.60
N ALA A 97 -4.11 30.35 2.79
CA ALA A 97 -4.02 29.46 1.63
C ALA A 97 -3.00 29.88 0.57
N GLU A 98 -2.87 31.18 0.28
CA GLU A 98 -1.97 31.67 -0.77
C GLU A 98 -0.48 31.46 -0.46
N LYS A 99 -0.11 31.49 0.83
CA LYS A 99 1.27 31.23 1.27
C LYS A 99 1.56 29.74 1.28
N ARG A 100 0.60 28.94 1.77
CA ARG A 100 0.65 27.48 1.72
C ARG A 100 0.91 26.97 0.31
N ASP A 101 0.11 27.40 -0.66
CA ASP A 101 0.21 26.90 -2.04
C ASP A 101 1.58 27.20 -2.68
N LYS A 102 2.21 28.32 -2.30
CA LYS A 102 3.57 28.68 -2.74
C LYS A 102 4.67 27.87 -2.06
N MET A 103 4.39 27.27 -0.90
CA MET A 103 5.33 26.45 -0.13
C MET A 103 5.20 24.95 -0.44
N VAL A 104 4.09 24.52 -1.05
CA VAL A 104 3.91 23.14 -1.50
C VAL A 104 4.94 22.81 -2.58
N ALA A 105 5.83 21.89 -2.24
CA ALA A 105 6.91 21.43 -3.11
C ALA A 105 6.64 20.01 -3.62
N THR A 106 7.51 19.54 -4.54
CA THR A 106 7.46 18.22 -5.15
C THR A 106 7.45 17.08 -4.12
N GLY A 107 8.09 17.25 -2.96
CA GLY A 107 8.08 16.25 -1.88
C GLY A 107 6.68 16.00 -1.32
N PHE A 108 5.92 17.08 -1.05
CA PHE A 108 4.53 16.96 -0.58
C PHE A 108 3.67 16.31 -1.66
N LEU A 109 3.72 16.82 -2.89
CA LEU A 109 2.94 16.29 -4.03
C LEU A 109 3.25 14.82 -4.30
N GLY A 110 4.50 14.40 -4.14
CA GLY A 110 4.91 13.00 -4.29
C GLY A 110 4.33 12.09 -3.20
N MET A 111 4.36 12.54 -1.94
CA MET A 111 3.81 11.80 -0.81
C MET A 111 2.28 11.72 -0.85
N THR A 112 1.61 12.77 -1.34
CA THR A 112 0.15 12.86 -1.41
C THR A 112 -0.44 12.47 -2.75
N ARG A 113 0.37 12.00 -3.72
CA ARG A 113 -0.12 11.60 -5.05
C ARG A 113 -1.27 10.60 -4.99
N THR A 114 -1.20 9.62 -4.08
CA THR A 114 -2.26 8.62 -3.92
C THR A 114 -3.52 9.18 -3.28
N ALA A 115 -3.47 10.38 -2.67
CA ALA A 115 -4.62 11.02 -2.05
C ALA A 115 -5.76 11.33 -3.04
N ALA A 116 -5.43 11.46 -4.33
CA ALA A 116 -6.37 11.77 -5.42
C ALA A 116 -7.06 10.53 -6.03
N SER A 117 -6.86 9.32 -5.48
CA SER A 117 -7.55 8.12 -5.97
C SER A 117 -9.03 8.09 -5.61
N GLU A 118 -9.82 7.38 -6.43
CA GLU A 118 -11.28 7.23 -6.41
C GLU A 118 -11.86 6.86 -5.03
N GLU A 119 -12.80 7.68 -4.55
CA GLU A 119 -13.28 7.66 -3.17
C GLU A 119 -14.15 6.43 -2.81
N GLU A 120 -14.94 5.91 -3.75
CA GLU A 120 -15.86 4.79 -3.50
C GLU A 120 -15.06 3.51 -3.26
N MET A 121 -14.11 3.20 -4.14
CA MET A 121 -13.21 2.06 -3.99
C MET A 121 -12.45 2.12 -2.66
N TRP A 122 -11.85 3.25 -2.31
CA TRP A 122 -11.06 3.34 -1.08
C TRP A 122 -11.91 3.30 0.20
N THR A 123 -13.14 3.81 0.15
CA THR A 123 -14.11 3.63 1.24
C THR A 123 -14.40 2.16 1.48
N GLN A 124 -14.60 1.38 0.41
CA GLN A 124 -14.80 -0.07 0.52
C GLN A 124 -13.54 -0.79 1.03
N ILE A 125 -12.37 -0.53 0.44
CA ILE A 125 -11.10 -1.16 0.85
C ILE A 125 -10.81 -0.91 2.33
N MET A 126 -10.90 0.35 2.78
CA MET A 126 -10.65 0.70 4.18
C MET A 126 -11.72 0.14 5.11
N GLY A 127 -12.99 0.10 4.68
CA GLY A 127 -14.08 -0.47 5.45
C GLY A 127 -13.95 -1.97 5.65
N THR A 128 -13.68 -2.72 4.58
CA THR A 128 -13.55 -4.17 4.60
C THR A 128 -12.33 -4.64 5.38
N ASN A 129 -11.23 -3.87 5.38
CA ASN A 129 -10.01 -4.20 6.12
C ASN A 129 -9.76 -3.26 7.32
N SER A 130 -10.84 -2.80 7.97
CA SER A 130 -10.77 -1.77 9.01
C SER A 130 -10.03 -2.22 10.27
N GLU A 131 -10.16 -3.48 10.68
CA GLU A 131 -9.48 -4.01 11.88
C GLU A 131 -7.95 -3.91 11.74
N HIS A 132 -7.37 -4.48 10.68
CA HIS A 132 -5.93 -4.42 10.46
C HIS A 132 -5.45 -3.00 10.11
N LEU A 133 -6.29 -2.18 9.48
CA LEU A 133 -5.97 -0.77 9.23
C LEU A 133 -5.92 0.03 10.54
N LEU A 134 -6.81 -0.22 11.51
CA LEU A 134 -6.78 0.42 12.82
C LEU A 134 -5.49 0.09 13.58
N ASP A 135 -5.05 -1.17 13.54
CA ASP A 135 -3.76 -1.58 14.10
C ASP A 135 -2.60 -0.83 13.43
N ALA A 136 -2.60 -0.77 12.09
CA ALA A 136 -1.57 -0.07 11.32
C ALA A 136 -1.54 1.43 11.62
N ILE A 137 -2.71 2.07 11.78
CA ILE A 137 -2.84 3.47 12.18
C ILE A 137 -2.29 3.67 13.60
N GLY A 138 -2.61 2.77 14.54
CA GLY A 138 -2.09 2.83 15.90
C GLY A 138 -0.57 2.75 15.95
N ASP A 139 0.06 1.90 15.14
CA ASP A 139 1.51 1.80 15.01
C ASP A 139 2.13 3.08 14.45
N PHE A 140 1.48 3.67 13.44
CA PHE A 140 1.91 4.94 12.85
C PHE A 140 1.82 6.09 13.87
N GLN A 141 0.73 6.16 14.63
CA GLN A 141 0.56 7.14 15.72
C GLN A 141 1.63 7.01 16.80
N ARG A 142 2.03 5.79 17.17
CA ARG A 142 3.14 5.58 18.12
C ARG A 142 4.46 6.07 17.54
N THR A 143 4.71 5.79 16.26
CA THR A 143 5.92 6.25 15.56
C THR A 143 6.00 7.79 15.49
N LEU A 144 4.88 8.46 15.21
CA LEU A 144 4.79 9.93 15.25
C LEU A 144 4.90 10.50 16.67
N SER A 145 4.33 9.83 17.67
CA SER A 145 4.45 10.23 19.07
C SER A 145 5.91 10.24 19.54
N ILE A 146 6.70 9.24 19.14
CA ILE A 146 8.14 9.19 19.41
C ILE A 146 8.85 10.40 18.78
N LEU A 147 8.59 10.67 17.51
CA LEU A 147 9.16 11.84 16.82
C LEU A 147 8.79 13.16 17.53
N HIS A 148 7.53 13.31 17.92
CA HIS A 148 7.04 14.47 18.65
C HIS A 148 7.77 14.64 19.99
N GLU A 149 7.98 13.56 20.74
CA GLU A 149 8.71 13.59 22.01
C GLU A 149 10.19 13.97 21.83
N LEU A 150 10.87 13.40 20.84
CA LEU A 150 12.25 13.73 20.49
C LEU A 150 12.40 15.22 20.18
N LEU A 151 11.48 15.79 19.38
CA LEU A 151 11.46 17.21 19.06
C LEU A 151 11.16 18.08 20.28
N SER A 152 10.16 17.70 21.09
CA SER A 152 9.76 18.45 22.29
C SER A 152 10.88 18.55 23.32
N LYS A 153 11.75 17.54 23.39
CA LYS A 153 12.91 17.51 24.28
C LYS A 153 14.18 18.11 23.67
N ASN A 154 14.14 18.56 22.41
CA ASN A 154 15.32 18.94 21.63
C ASN A 154 16.40 17.84 21.63
N ASP A 155 16.01 16.57 21.59
CA ASP A 155 16.94 15.44 21.57
C ASP A 155 17.49 15.21 20.15
N GLU A 156 18.50 16.00 19.78
CA GLU A 156 19.15 15.91 18.47
C GLU A 156 19.73 14.52 18.18
N LYS A 157 20.25 13.84 19.20
CA LYS A 157 20.87 12.52 19.04
C LYS A 157 19.79 11.47 18.75
N GLY A 158 18.71 11.47 19.52
CA GLY A 158 17.58 10.57 19.32
C GLY A 158 16.88 10.82 17.98
N LEU A 159 16.70 12.09 17.59
CA LEU A 159 16.15 12.45 16.27
C LEU A 159 17.02 11.92 15.12
N ARG A 160 18.34 12.07 15.21
CA ARG A 160 19.27 11.57 14.19
C ARG A 160 19.19 10.05 14.06
N GLU A 161 19.12 9.34 15.18
CA GLU A 161 19.02 7.88 15.18
C GLU A 161 17.69 7.42 14.58
N TRP A 162 16.58 8.08 14.94
CA TRP A 162 15.26 7.77 14.39
C TRP A 162 15.22 7.95 12.87
N LEU A 163 15.78 9.05 12.34
CA LEU A 163 15.89 9.30 10.90
C LEU A 163 16.81 8.28 10.20
N ARG A 164 17.94 7.93 10.81
CA ARG A 164 18.85 6.92 10.28
C ARG A 164 18.17 5.56 10.18
N SER A 165 17.48 5.13 11.22
CA SER A 165 16.76 3.86 11.23
C SER A 165 15.71 3.82 10.12
N ALA A 166 14.97 4.91 9.89
CA ALA A 166 14.04 5.00 8.76
C ALA A 166 14.73 4.86 7.40
N ALA A 167 15.92 5.46 7.22
CA ALA A 167 16.71 5.33 6.00
C ALA A 167 17.22 3.90 5.80
N GLU A 168 17.66 3.21 6.85
CA GLU A 168 18.10 1.82 6.82
C GLU A 168 16.96 0.87 6.48
N ILE A 169 15.77 1.06 7.07
CA ILE A 169 14.56 0.31 6.72
C ILE A 169 14.22 0.52 5.25
N ARG A 170 14.27 1.76 4.75
CA ARG A 170 13.98 2.04 3.33
C ARG A 170 14.99 1.38 2.39
N ALA A 171 16.27 1.36 2.78
CA ALA A 171 17.35 0.77 2.00
C ALA A 171 17.27 -0.76 1.96
N SER A 172 16.73 -1.39 3.00
CA SER A 172 16.56 -2.85 3.07
C SER A 172 15.38 -3.39 2.25
N LEU A 173 14.46 -2.51 1.82
CA LEU A 173 13.40 -2.88 0.89
C LEU A 173 14.03 -3.13 -0.50
N ASN A 174 14.47 -4.38 -0.74
CA ASN A 174 15.03 -4.81 -2.03
C ASN A 174 14.01 -4.61 -3.16
N ASN A 175 14.43 -3.88 -4.19
CA ASN A 175 13.78 -3.78 -5.49
C ASN A 175 14.20 -4.96 -6.39
N ASP A 176 14.06 -6.21 -5.95
CA ASP A 176 14.13 -7.37 -6.86
C ASP A 176 12.83 -7.45 -7.69
N ARG A 177 12.44 -6.33 -8.31
CA ARG A 177 11.44 -6.27 -9.36
C ARG A 177 12.20 -6.21 -10.68
N PRO A 178 12.28 -7.28 -11.46
CA PRO A 178 12.68 -7.15 -12.85
C PRO A 178 11.66 -6.22 -13.53
N GLY A 179 12.11 -5.05 -14.01
CA GLY A 179 11.35 -4.22 -14.96
C GLY A 179 10.81 -2.86 -14.49
N CYS A 180 10.99 -2.44 -13.23
CA CYS A 180 10.54 -1.10 -12.83
C CYS A 180 11.66 -0.05 -13.00
N GLU A 181 12.00 0.27 -14.25
CA GLU A 181 12.72 1.50 -14.57
C GLU A 181 11.78 2.67 -14.29
N THR A 182 12.10 3.46 -13.26
CA THR A 182 11.47 4.75 -13.01
C THR A 182 11.89 5.73 -14.10
N GLY A 183 11.01 5.97 -15.06
CA GLY A 183 11.03 7.18 -15.89
C GLY A 183 10.56 8.40 -15.12
#